data_AF-Q9JI80-F1
#
_entry.id   AF-Q9JI80-F1
#
_cell.length_a   1.000
_cell.length_b   1.000
_cell.length_c   1.000
_cell.angle_alpha   90.00
_cell.angle_beta   90.00
_cell.angle_gamma   90.00
#
_symmetry.space_group_name_H-M   'P 1'
#
loop_
_entity.id
_entity.type
_entity.pdbx_description
1 polymer ?
#
loop_
_entity_poly.entity_id
_entity_poly.type
_entity_poly.pdbx_seq_one_letter_code
_entity_poly.pdbx_strand_id
1 'polypeptide(L)' 'MQKIMHISVLLSPVLWGLIFGVSSNSIQIGGLFPRGADQEYSAFRVGMVQFSTSEFRLTPHIDNLEVANSFAVTNA' A
#
# COMPACT_ATOMS: atom_id res chain seq x y z
N MET A 1 31.81 -8.25 36.50
CA MET A 1 32.01 -8.22 35.04
C MET A 1 31.00 -9.06 34.26
N GLN A 2 30.58 -10.25 34.72
CA GLN A 2 29.66 -11.12 33.96
C GLN A 2 28.25 -10.53 33.68
N LYS A 3 27.67 -9.76 34.61
CA LYS A 3 26.35 -9.11 34.38
C LYS A 3 26.33 -8.14 33.19
N ILE A 4 27.43 -7.41 32.95
CA ILE A 4 27.56 -6.47 31.82
C ILE A 4 27.68 -7.25 30.50
N MET A 5 28.36 -8.40 30.51
CA MET A 5 28.49 -9.30 29.36
C MET A 5 27.13 -9.84 28.89
N HIS A 6 26.28 -10.27 29.83
CA HIS A 6 24.94 -10.76 29.47
C HIS A 6 24.02 -9.68 28.89
N ILE A 7 24.10 -8.45 29.41
CA ILE A 7 23.33 -7.30 28.90
C ILE A 7 23.79 -6.94 27.48
N SER A 8 25.10 -6.93 27.22
CA SER A 8 25.65 -6.65 25.89
C SER A 8 25.23 -7.71 24.85
N VAL A 9 25.23 -8.99 25.23
CA VAL A 9 24.81 -10.10 24.37
C VAL A 9 23.32 -10.04 24.03
N LEU A 10 22.48 -9.50 24.91
CA LEU A 10 21.04 -9.36 24.68
C LEU A 10 20.68 -8.09 23.89
N LEU A 11 21.45 -7.01 24.07
CA LEU A 11 21.20 -5.74 23.41
C LEU A 11 21.53 -5.78 21.91
N SER A 12 22.60 -6.50 21.52
CA SER A 12 23.03 -6.62 20.12
C SER A 12 21.97 -7.23 19.17
N PRO A 13 21.35 -8.39 19.47
CA PRO A 13 20.31 -8.96 18.60
C PRO A 13 19.01 -8.17 18.61
N VAL A 14 18.68 -7.50 19.72
CA VAL A 14 17.51 -6.59 19.79
C VAL A 14 17.73 -5.38 18.87
N LEU A 15 18.90 -4.76 18.93
CA LEU A 15 19.23 -3.62 18.08
C LEU A 15 19.29 -4.03 16.60
N TRP A 16 19.81 -5.23 16.30
CA TRP A 16 19.82 -5.79 14.94
C TRP A 16 18.40 -6.06 14.44
N GLY A 17 17.54 -6.67 15.26
CA GLY A 17 16.13 -6.92 14.92
C GLY A 17 15.34 -5.63 14.64
N LEU A 18 15.67 -4.54 15.32
CA LEU A 18 15.05 -3.23 15.08
C LEU A 18 15.48 -2.59 13.74
N ILE A 19 16.73 -2.79 13.30
CA ILE A 19 17.23 -2.25 12.02
C ILE A 19 16.66 -3.00 10.82
N PHE A 20 16.53 -4.32 10.91
CA PHE A 20 16.02 -5.15 9.80
C PHE A 20 14.49 -5.33 9.79
N GLY A 21 13.81 -4.98 10.89
CA GLY A 21 12.38 -5.26 11.08
C GLY A 21 11.41 -4.27 10.41
N VAL A 22 11.88 -3.12 9.93
CA VAL A 22 11.00 -2.05 9.42
C VAL A 22 11.20 -1.87 7.92
N SER A 23 10.60 -2.75 7.12
CA SER A 23 10.34 -2.44 5.70
C SER A 23 8.89 -2.80 5.39
N SER A 24 8.00 -1.80 5.51
CA SER A 24 6.66 -1.92 4.92
C SER A 24 6.79 -1.62 3.43
N ASN A 25 6.98 -2.65 2.62
CA ASN A 25 7.10 -2.53 1.15
C ASN A 25 5.74 -2.24 0.47
N SER A 26 4.73 -1.78 1.22
CA SER A 26 3.35 -1.61 0.75
C SER A 26 2.80 -0.25 1.17
N ILE A 27 2.31 0.53 0.21
CA ILE A 27 1.65 1.83 0.44
C ILE A 27 0.16 1.72 0.13
N GLN A 28 -0.68 2.17 1.06
CA GLN A 28 -2.13 2.22 0.84
C GLN A 28 -2.50 3.38 -0.07
N ILE A 29 -3.36 3.13 -1.06
CA ILE A 29 -3.90 4.14 -1.97
C ILE A 29 -5.42 4.03 -2.03
N GLY A 30 -6.11 5.14 -2.27
CA GLY A 30 -7.53 5.14 -2.60
C GLY A 30 -7.73 5.08 -4.12
N GLY A 31 -8.75 4.35 -4.56
CA GLY A 31 -9.18 4.30 -5.96
C GLY A 31 -10.69 4.43 -6.06
N LEU A 32 -11.16 5.51 -6.69
CA LEU A 32 -12.58 5.76 -6.90
C LEU A 32 -12.92 5.43 -8.36
N PHE A 33 -13.74 4.40 -8.58
CA PHE A 33 -14.13 3.97 -9.92
C PHE A 33 -15.64 4.17 -10.12
N PRO A 34 -16.10 4.81 -11.21
CA PRO A 34 -17.51 4.82 -11.58
C PRO A 34 -18.11 3.41 -11.67
N ARG A 35 -19.38 3.25 -11.29
CA ARG A 35 -20.14 2.06 -11.66
C ARG A 35 -20.20 1.94 -13.18
N GLY A 36 -19.79 0.78 -13.70
CA GLY A 36 -19.71 0.50 -15.14
C GLY A 36 -18.32 0.75 -15.76
N ALA A 37 -17.34 1.27 -15.01
CA ALA A 37 -15.94 1.39 -15.45
C ALA A 37 -15.16 0.08 -15.30
N ASP A 38 -15.78 -1.05 -15.70
CA ASP A 38 -15.23 -2.38 -15.49
C ASP A 38 -13.96 -2.62 -16.34
N GLN A 39 -13.89 -2.01 -17.53
CA GLN A 39 -12.72 -2.08 -18.40
C GLN A 39 -11.52 -1.33 -17.79
N GLU A 40 -11.74 -0.12 -17.32
CA GLU A 40 -10.72 0.71 -16.66
C GLU A 40 -10.26 0.09 -15.35
N TYR A 41 -11.19 -0.44 -14.55
CA TYR A 41 -10.85 -1.16 -13.32
C TYR A 41 -10.04 -2.43 -13.61
N SER A 42 -10.37 -3.16 -14.69
CA SER A 42 -9.59 -4.32 -15.13
C SER A 42 -8.19 -3.93 -15.59
N ALA A 43 -8.07 -2.88 -16.41
CA ALA A 43 -6.78 -2.35 -16.86
C ALA A 43 -5.92 -1.87 -15.67
N PHE A 44 -6.54 -1.21 -14.70
CA PHE A 44 -5.90 -0.81 -13.45
C PHE A 44 -5.32 -2.02 -12.70
N ARG A 45 -6.09 -3.10 -12.55
CA ARG A 45 -5.62 -4.34 -11.91
C ARG A 45 -4.46 -5.00 -12.67
N VAL A 46 -4.48 -4.97 -14.00
CA VAL A 46 -3.35 -5.44 -14.81
C VAL A 46 -2.11 -4.60 -14.54
N GLY A 47 -2.24 -3.27 -14.51
CA GLY A 47 -1.15 -2.36 -14.16
C GLY A 47 -0.59 -2.60 -12.76
N MET A 48 -1.46 -2.84 -11.78
CA MET A 48 -1.06 -3.17 -10.40
C MET A 48 -0.16 -4.41 -10.33
N VAL A 49 -0.44 -5.44 -11.12
CA VAL A 49 0.42 -6.63 -11.21
C VAL A 49 1.71 -6.30 -11.97
N GLN A 50 1.59 -5.70 -13.15
CA GLN A 50 2.71 -5.43 -14.06
C GLN A 50 3.78 -4.52 -13.46
N PHE A 51 3.39 -3.52 -12.66
CA PHE A 51 4.29 -2.52 -12.10
C PHE A 51 4.61 -2.74 -10.62
N SER A 52 4.03 -3.76 -9.97
CA SER A 52 4.46 -4.14 -8.63
C SER A 52 5.87 -4.72 -8.66
N THR A 53 6.68 -4.39 -7.64
CA THR A 53 8.02 -4.93 -7.48
C THR A 53 8.15 -5.67 -6.16
N SER A 54 9.24 -6.42 -5.98
CA SER A 54 9.56 -7.08 -4.70
C SER A 54 9.84 -6.07 -3.58
N GLU A 55 10.30 -4.88 -3.93
CA GLU A 55 10.67 -3.81 -3.00
C GLU A 55 9.51 -2.87 -2.71
N PHE A 56 8.53 -2.76 -3.61
CA PHE A 56 7.46 -1.79 -3.51
C PHE A 56 6.18 -2.27 -4.20
N ARG A 57 5.07 -2.19 -3.47
CA ARG A 57 3.72 -2.48 -3.97
C ARG A 57 2.71 -1.49 -3.43
N LEU A 58 1.60 -1.35 -4.14
CA LEU A 58 0.45 -0.55 -3.72
C LEU A 58 -0.64 -1.47 -3.19
N THR A 59 -1.34 -1.03 -2.15
CA THR A 59 -2.52 -1.70 -1.59
C THR A 59 -3.73 -0.80 -1.82
N PRO A 60 -4.54 -1.06 -2.85
CA PRO A 60 -5.64 -0.18 -3.19
C PRO A 60 -6.87 -0.46 -2.31
N HIS A 61 -7.50 0.60 -1.82
CA HIS A 61 -8.86 0.61 -1.30
C HIS A 61 -9.79 1.15 -2.40
N ILE A 62 -10.66 0.29 -2.93
CA ILE A 62 -11.47 0.60 -4.11
C ILE A 62 -12.92 0.86 -3.70
N ASP A 63 -13.43 2.02 -4.07
CA ASP A 63 -14.83 2.40 -3.86
C ASP A 63 -15.52 2.66 -5.21
N ASN A 64 -16.63 1.97 -5.44
CA ASN A 64 -17.40 2.08 -6.68
C ASN A 64 -18.45 3.20 -6.55
N LEU A 65 -18.22 4.31 -7.23
CA LEU A 65 -19.05 5.51 -7.19
C LEU A 65 -20.29 5.37 -8.08
N GLU A 66 -21.45 5.73 -7.53
CA GLU A 66 -22.60 6.07 -8.35
C GLU A 66 -22.34 7.42 -9.01
N VAL A 67 -22.13 7.46 -10.33
CA VAL A 67 -21.98 8.72 -11.09
C VAL A 67 -23.33 9.43 -11.27
N ALA A 68 -24.36 9.05 -10.52
CA ALA A 68 -25.61 9.78 -10.48
C ALA A 68 -25.45 11.01 -9.58
N ASN A 69 -25.29 12.18 -10.21
CA ASN A 69 -25.65 13.55 -9.76
C ASN A 69 -24.54 14.61 -9.64
N SER A 70 -23.32 14.41 -10.16
CA SER A 70 -22.29 15.47 -10.12
C SER A 70 -21.93 16.11 -11.46
N PHE A 71 -22.51 15.66 -12.56
CA PHE A 71 -22.39 16.32 -13.87
C PHE A 71 -23.78 16.53 -14.48
N ALA A 72 -24.65 17.26 -13.78
CA ALA A 72 -25.73 17.91 -14.49
C ALA A 72 -25.08 18.89 -15.48
N VAL A 73 -25.06 18.49 -16.74
CA VAL A 73 -24.70 19.32 -17.88
C VAL A 73 -25.52 20.61 -17.79
N THR A 74 -24.89 21.71 -17.40
CA THR A 74 -25.46 23.03 -17.67
C THR A 74 -25.27 23.24 -19.16
N ASN A 75 -26.28 22.90 -19.97
CA ASN A 75 -26.39 23.44 -21.32
C ASN A 75 -26.42 24.97 -21.17
N ALA A 76 -25.36 25.63 -21.63
CA ALA A 76 -25.32 27.08 -21.82
C ALA A 76 -25.88 27.41 -23.22
#